data_AF-A0AB37M702-F1
#
_entry.id   AF-A0AB37M702-F1
#
_cell.length_a   1.000
_cell.length_b   1.000
_cell.length_c   1.000
_cell.angle_alpha   90.00
_cell.angle_beta   90.00
_cell.angle_gamma   90.00
#
_symmetry.space_group_name_H-M   'P 1'
#
loop_
_entity.id
_entity.type
_entity.pdbx_description
1 polymer ?
#
loop_
_entity_poly.entity_id
_entity_poly.type
_entity_poly.pdbx_seq_one_letter_code
_entity_poly.pdbx_strand_id
1 'polypeptide(L)' 'LPFAMDSGGNYYALNLKNKKIYYYVTDEWDENASREYNFETNTRYIAQSFNYFINHFIEEEE' A
#
# COMPACT_ATOMS: atom_id res chain seq x y z
N LEU A 1 4.24 0.00 8.43
CA LEU A 1 5.47 0.81 8.25
C LEU A 1 5.52 1.23 6.78
N PRO A 2 5.19 2.49 6.47
CA PRO A 2 5.33 3.01 5.11
C PRO A 2 6.80 3.02 4.69
N PHE A 3 7.08 2.70 3.42
CA PHE A 3 8.45 2.67 2.88
C PHE A 3 8.59 3.27 1.48
N ALA A 4 7.49 3.50 0.76
CA ALA A 4 7.47 4.20 -0.52
C ALA A 4 6.15 4.95 -0.66
N MET A 5 6.15 6.07 -1.39
CA MET A 5 5.00 6.94 -1.59
C MET A 5 5.00 7.44 -3.03
N ASP A 6 3.83 7.52 -3.65
CA ASP A 6 3.68 8.14 -4.97
C ASP A 6 3.44 9.66 -4.88
N SER A 7 3.35 10.33 -6.02
CA SER A 7 3.11 11.78 -6.07
C SER A 7 1.74 12.21 -5.54
N GLY A 8 0.79 11.29 -5.41
CA GLY A 8 -0.55 11.54 -4.87
C GLY A 8 -0.63 11.40 -3.34
N GLY A 9 0.45 10.95 -2.69
CA GLY A 9 0.48 10.71 -1.24
C GLY A 9 0.05 9.30 -0.83
N ASN A 10 -0.36 8.46 -1.79
CA ASN A 10 -0.65 7.06 -1.55
C ASN A 10 0.65 6.30 -1.32
N TYR A 11 0.63 5.26 -0.48
CA TYR A 11 1.88 4.68 -0.01
C TYR A 11 1.87 3.15 0.07
N TYR A 12 3.04 2.57 -0.20
CA TYR A 12 3.33 1.18 0.08
C TYR A 12 3.82 1.03 1.52
N ALA A 13 3.31 0.01 2.21
CA ALA A 13 3.65 -0.27 3.60
C ALA A 13 3.82 -1.76 3.89
N LEU A 14 4.80 -2.05 4.76
CA LEU A 14 5.00 -3.35 5.37
C LEU A 14 4.08 -3.47 6.60
N ASN A 15 3.23 -4.50 6.59
CA ASN A 15 2.48 -4.89 7.78
C ASN A 15 3.39 -5.64 8.74
N LEU A 16 3.65 -5.07 9.91
CA LEU A 16 4.63 -5.62 10.85
C LEU A 16 4.17 -6.93 11.52
N LYS A 17 2.86 -7.21 11.53
CA LYS A 17 2.30 -8.43 12.11
C LYS A 17 2.43 -9.62 11.15
N ASN A 18 1.96 -9.46 9.91
CA ASN A 18 1.90 -10.56 8.95
C ASN A 18 3.02 -10.53 7.88
N LYS A 19 3.87 -9.49 7.90
CA LYS A 19 5.02 -9.27 7.00
C LYS A 19 4.67 -9.09 5.51
N LYS A 20 3.39 -8.93 5.17
CA LYS A 20 2.90 -8.66 3.81
C LYS A 20 3.02 -7.18 3.44
N ILE A 21 3.02 -6.92 2.14
CA ILE A 21 3.06 -5.59 1.54
C ILE A 21 1.68 -5.19 1.07
N TYR A 22 1.30 -3.96 1.40
CA TYR A 22 0.03 -3.35 1.03
C TYR A 22 0.27 -1.97 0.44
N TYR A 23 -0.64 -1.54 -0.41
CA TYR A 23 -0.74 -0.17 -0.91
C TYR A 23 -1.99 0.48 -0.33
N TYR A 24 -1.84 1.68 0.21
CA TYR A 24 -2.89 2.44 0.87
C TYR A 24 -3.23 3.67 0.04
N VAL A 25 -4.50 3.75 -0.37
CA VAL A 25 -5.06 4.86 -1.14
C VAL A 25 -5.60 5.92 -0.17
N THR A 26 -5.12 7.15 -0.32
CA THR A 26 -5.37 8.29 0.57
C THR A 26 -6.07 9.45 -0.11
N ASP A 27 -6.00 9.53 -1.43
CA ASP A 27 -6.74 10.50 -2.24
C ASP A 27 -8.25 10.19 -2.35
N GLU A 28 -8.65 8.93 -2.12
CA GLU A 28 -10.04 8.47 -2.02
C GLU A 28 -10.58 8.44 -0.57
N TRP A 29 -10.04 9.25 0.34
CA TRP A 29 -10.46 9.26 1.74
C TRP A 29 -11.84 9.90 1.92
N ASP A 30 -12.82 9.16 2.45
CA ASP A 30 -14.14 9.70 2.81
C ASP A 30 -14.15 10.22 4.26
N GLU A 31 -14.22 11.54 4.41
CA GLU A 31 -14.29 12.20 5.72
C GLU A 31 -15.57 11.90 6.51
N ASN A 32 -16.60 11.35 5.86
CA ASN A 32 -17.85 10.94 6.51
C ASN A 32 -17.83 9.47 6.98
N ALA A 33 -16.84 8.69 6.54
CA ALA A 33 -16.68 7.30 6.94
C ALA A 33 -15.78 7.17 8.17
N SER A 34 -15.84 6.00 8.83
CA SER A 34 -14.88 5.70 9.89
C SER A 34 -13.48 5.49 9.31
N ARG A 35 -12.46 5.70 10.14
CA ARG A 35 -11.08 5.41 9.75
C ARG A 35 -10.92 3.94 9.40
N GLU A 36 -11.53 3.06 10.18
CA GLU A 36 -11.49 1.62 9.98
C GLU A 36 -12.07 1.25 8.61
N TYR A 37 -13.20 1.84 8.23
CA TYR A 37 -13.82 1.64 6.93
C TYR A 37 -12.89 2.09 5.81
N ASN A 38 -12.39 3.34 5.86
CA ASN A 38 -11.45 3.85 4.88
C ASN A 38 -10.20 2.97 4.77
N PHE A 39 -9.64 2.53 5.90
CA PHE A 39 -8.50 1.62 5.88
C PHE A 39 -8.85 0.29 5.22
N GLU A 40 -10.00 -0.32 5.51
CA GLU A 40 -10.38 -1.58 4.90
C GLU A 40 -10.63 -1.47 3.39
N THR A 41 -11.36 -0.43 2.96
CA THR A 41 -11.70 -0.23 1.54
C THR A 41 -10.53 0.25 0.70
N ASN A 42 -9.63 1.05 1.29
CA ASN A 42 -8.55 1.71 0.57
C ASN A 42 -7.22 0.97 0.73
N THR A 43 -7.22 -0.25 1.26
CA THR A 43 -6.04 -1.11 1.35
C THR A 43 -6.05 -2.15 0.23
N ARG A 44 -4.99 -2.16 -0.58
CA ARG A 44 -4.76 -3.15 -1.64
C ARG A 44 -3.61 -4.07 -1.24
N TYR A 45 -3.82 -5.38 -1.32
CA TYR A 45 -2.74 -6.35 -1.13
C TYR A 45 -1.81 -6.35 -2.34
N ILE A 46 -0.50 -6.29 -2.10
CA ILE A 46 0.51 -6.20 -3.17
C ILE A 46 1.39 -7.45 -3.20
N ALA A 47 1.97 -7.84 -2.06
CA ALA A 47 2.92 -8.95 -2.05
C ALA A 47 2.97 -9.68 -0.71
N GLN A 48 3.37 -10.96 -0.78
CA GLN A 48 3.43 -11.84 0.39
C GLN A 48 4.58 -11.52 1.34
N SER A 49 5.63 -10.86 0.85
CA SER A 49 6.77 -10.42 1.64
C SER A 49 7.50 -9.26 0.96
N PHE A 50 8.30 -8.53 1.74
CA PHE A 50 9.15 -7.46 1.20
C PHE A 50 10.17 -8.00 0.19
N ASN A 51 10.78 -9.16 0.47
CA ASN A 51 11.74 -9.77 -0.45
C ASN A 51 11.08 -10.21 -1.76
N TYR A 52 9.85 -10.73 -1.71
CA TYR A 52 9.12 -11.04 -2.93
C TYR A 52 8.86 -9.77 -3.76
N PHE A 53 8.42 -8.70 -3.11
CA PHE A 53 8.14 -7.41 -3.75
C PHE A 53 9.35 -6.85 -4.51
N ILE A 54 10.52 -6.72 -3.86
CA ILE A 54 11.72 -6.13 -4.49
C ILE A 54 12.25 -6.99 -5.65
N ASN A 55 12.19 -8.32 -5.55
CA ASN A 55 12.69 -9.22 -6.60
C ASN A 55 11.76 -9.36 -7.81
N HIS A 56 10.57 -8.76 -7.79
CA HIS A 56 9.59 -8.80 -8.88
C HIS A 56 9.34 -7.41 -9.50
N PHE A 57 10.24 -6.46 -9.27
CA PHE A 57 10.25 -5.25 -10.07
C PHE A 57 10.59 -5.59 -11.52
N ILE A 58 9.84 -4.95 -12.42
CA ILE A 58 10.07 -4.99 -13.86
C ILE A 58 10.49 -3.59 -14.27
N GLU A 59 11.39 -3.50 -15.24
CA GLU A 59 11.68 -2.22 -15.88
C GLU A 59 10.42 -1.74 -16.58
N GLU A 60 10.10 -0.46 -16.40
CA GLU A 60 9.04 0.19 -17.16
C GLU A 60 9.54 0.37 -18.60
N GLU A 61 8.82 -0.14 -19.59
CA GLU A 61 9.14 0.12 -20.99
C GLU A 61 8.86 1.60 -21.29
N GLU A 62 9.84 2.31 -21.88
CA GLU A 62 9.74 3.74 -22.27
C GLU A 62 8.70 3.99 -23.37
#